data_AF-A0A920JG56-F1
#
_entry.id   AF-A0A920JG56-F1
#
_cell.length_a   1.000
_cell.length_b   1.000
_cell.length_c   1.000
_cell.angle_alpha   90.00
_cell.angle_beta   90.00
_cell.angle_gamma   90.00
#
_symmetry.space_group_name_H-M   'P 1'
#
loop_
_entity.id
_entity.type
_entity.pdbx_description
1 polymer ?
#
loop_
_entity_poly.entity_id
_entity_poly.type
_entity_poly.pdbx_seq_one_letter_code
_entity_poly.pdbx_strand_id
1 'polypeptide(L)' 'MEMEYFVPPEEAGKWFEYWCEERMNWYLNLGIPEEKIRLRPHDADELSHYSSGTSDIEFMFPLGVGGTRRSCKPRGL' A
#
# COMPACT_ATOMS: atom_id res chain seq x y z
N MET A 1 -5.35 9.07 5.57
CA MET A 1 -6.14 8.25 6.50
C MET A 1 -5.29 7.04 6.78
N GLU A 2 -5.02 6.80 8.05
CA GLU A 2 -4.15 5.71 8.51
C GLU A 2 -4.99 4.76 9.35
N MET A 3 -4.61 3.49 9.37
CA MET A 3 -5.28 2.44 10.13
C MET A 3 -4.25 1.39 10.55
N GLU A 4 -4.36 0.93 11.78
CA GLU A 4 -3.49 -0.08 12.38
C GLU A 4 -4.34 -1.33 12.63
N TYR A 5 -3.93 -2.46 12.07
CA TYR A 5 -4.68 -3.73 12.13
C TYR A 5 -3.78 -4.80 12.76
N PHE A 6 -4.15 -5.24 13.97
CA PHE A 6 -3.37 -6.21 14.75
C PHE A 6 -3.79 -7.63 14.41
N VAL A 7 -2.84 -8.47 14.03
CA VAL A 7 -3.07 -9.85 13.60
C VAL A 7 -2.02 -10.79 14.20
N PRO A 8 -2.34 -12.09 14.34
CA PRO A 8 -1.33 -13.09 14.70
C PRO A 8 -0.15 -13.07 13.70
N PRO A 9 1.10 -13.26 14.15
CA PRO A 9 2.28 -13.21 13.28
C PRO A 9 2.22 -14.17 12.09
N GLU A 10 1.65 -15.36 12.29
CA GLU A 10 1.49 -16.39 11.25
C GLU A 10 0.51 -15.98 10.14
N GLU A 11 -0.42 -15.07 10.42
CA GLU A 11 -1.41 -14.59 9.45
C GLU A 11 -1.02 -13.26 8.81
N ALA A 12 0.07 -12.63 9.26
CA ALA A 12 0.45 -11.27 8.85
C ALA A 12 0.58 -11.11 7.32
N GLY A 13 1.17 -12.09 6.63
CA GLY A 13 1.30 -12.06 5.17
C GLY A 13 -0.04 -12.08 4.44
N LYS A 14 -0.97 -12.94 4.88
CA LYS A 14 -2.31 -13.04 4.30
C LYS A 14 -3.11 -11.74 4.46
N TRP A 15 -3.06 -11.15 5.65
CA TRP A 15 -3.77 -9.90 5.92
C TRP A 15 -3.15 -8.72 5.18
N PHE A 16 -1.83 -8.72 4.98
CA PHE A 16 -1.16 -7.71 4.17
C PHE A 16 -1.64 -7.73 2.71
N GLU A 17 -1.69 -8.91 2.09
CA GLU A 17 -2.21 -9.07 0.72
C GLU A 17 -3.67 -8.62 0.62
N TYR A 18 -4.51 -9.08 1.56
CA TYR A 18 -5.92 -8.66 1.65
C TYR A 18 -6.06 -7.13 1.71
N TRP A 19 -5.32 -6.46 2.60
CA TRP A 19 -5.42 -5.01 2.73
C TRP A 19 -4.91 -4.26 1.51
N CYS A 20 -3.91 -4.78 0.79
CA CYS A 20 -3.45 -4.20 -0.47
C CYS A 20 -4.57 -4.23 -1.53
N GLU A 21 -5.24 -5.37 -1.68
CA GLU A 21 -6.34 -5.55 -2.62
C GLU A 21 -7.57 -4.70 -2.22
N GLU A 22 -7.97 -4.73 -0.95
CA GLU A 22 -9.10 -3.93 -0.47
C GLU A 22 -8.87 -2.43 -0.65
N ARG A 23 -7.65 -1.94 -0.41
CA ARG A 23 -7.32 -0.53 -0.64
C ARG A 23 -7.33 -0.19 -2.13
N MET A 24 -6.84 -1.07 -2.99
CA MET A 24 -6.92 -0.89 -4.44
C MET A 24 -8.39 -0.81 -4.91
N ASN A 25 -9.21 -1.77 -4.49
CA ASN A 25 -10.63 -1.84 -4.80
C ASN A 25 -11.38 -0.59 -4.30
N TRP A 26 -11.03 -0.09 -3.11
CA TRP A 26 -11.60 1.15 -2.59
C TRP A 26 -11.35 2.34 -3.53
N TYR A 27 -10.15 2.48 -4.09
CA TYR A 27 -9.86 3.55 -5.05
C TYR A 27 -10.60 3.37 -6.37
N LEU A 28 -10.69 2.16 -6.90
CA LEU A 28 -11.47 1.86 -8.11
C LEU A 28 -12.96 2.20 -7.92
N ASN A 29 -13.53 1.85 -6.76
CA ASN A 29 -14.92 2.16 -6.41
C ASN A 29 -15.20 3.66 -6.26
N LEU A 30 -14.18 4.48 -5.98
CA LEU A 30 -14.30 5.94 -5.98
C LEU A 30 -14.26 6.55 -7.40
N GLY A 31 -14.08 5.74 -8.44
CA GLY A 31 -14.03 6.18 -9.83
C GLY A 31 -12.62 6.56 -10.30
N ILE A 32 -11.57 6.13 -9.59
CA ILE A 32 -10.20 6.24 -10.10
C ILE A 32 -10.01 5.16 -11.18
N PRO A 33 -9.60 5.53 -12.41
CA PRO A 33 -9.34 4.54 -13.46
C PRO A 33 -8.16 3.65 -13.09
N GLU A 34 -8.28 2.36 -13.35
CA GLU A 34 -7.25 1.34 -13.06
C GLU A 34 -5.92 1.70 -13.74
N GLU A 35 -5.95 2.24 -14.95
CA GLU A 35 -4.73 2.64 -15.67
C GLU A 35 -3.96 3.79 -15.00
N LYS A 36 -4.59 4.50 -14.06
CA LYS A 36 -3.96 5.59 -13.30
C LYS A 36 -3.49 5.17 -11.92
N ILE A 37 -3.72 3.94 -11.50
CA ILE A 37 -3.37 3.48 -10.16
C ILE A 37 -2.55 2.19 -10.24
N ARG A 38 -1.46 2.13 -9.46
CA ARG A 38 -0.55 0.98 -9.48
C ARG A 38 -0.20 0.58 -8.05
N LEU A 39 -0.30 -0.70 -7.75
CA LEU A 39 0.29 -1.29 -6.55
C LEU A 39 1.77 -1.60 -6.83
N ARG A 40 2.68 -0.95 -6.11
CA ARG A 40 4.13 -1.20 -6.19
C ARG A 40 4.58 -1.86 -4.88
N PRO A 41 4.93 -3.15 -4.87
CA PRO A 41 5.63 -3.74 -3.74
C PRO A 41 7.01 -3.10 -3.62
N HIS A 42 7.44 -2.82 -2.39
CA HIS A 42 8.82 -2.39 -2.12
C HIS A 42 9.75 -3.59 -2.23
N ASP A 43 10.89 -3.38 -2.89
CA ASP A 43 11.96 -4.37 -2.91
C ASP A 43 12.64 -4.45 -1.53
N ALA A 44 13.35 -5.55 -1.28
CA ALA A 44 13.92 -5.87 0.04
C ALA A 44 14.91 -4.81 0.56
N ASP A 45 15.51 -4.02 -0.34
CA ASP A 45 16.42 -2.92 -0.08
C ASP A 45 15.71 -1.59 0.26
N GLU A 46 14.41 -1.47 -0.04
CA GLU A 46 13.58 -0.30 0.32
C GLU A 46 12.80 -0.50 1.64
N LEU A 47 12.82 -1.72 2.20
CA LEU A 47 12.14 -2.05 3.44
C LEU A 47 12.80 -1.40 4.66
N SER A 48 11.97 -0.86 5.54
CA SER A 48 12.45 -0.41 6.86
C SER A 48 12.75 -1.62 7.75
N HIS A 49 13.72 -1.48 8.65
CA HIS A 49 14.21 -2.59 9.50
C HIS A 49 13.15 -3.34 10.33
N TYR A 50 11.94 -2.78 10.52
CA TYR A 50 10.81 -3.39 11.23
C TYR A 50 9.70 -3.90 10.32
N SER A 51 9.81 -3.73 9.00
CA SER A 51 8.76 -4.05 8.05
C SER A 51 9.06 -5.37 7.35
N SER A 52 8.18 -6.35 7.53
CA SER A 52 8.20 -7.60 6.78
C SER A 52 7.71 -7.46 5.33
N GLY A 53 7.11 -6.31 5.00
CA GLY A 53 6.53 -6.01 3.70
C GLY A 53 5.89 -4.62 3.68
N THR A 54 6.10 -3.86 2.60
CA THR A 54 5.48 -2.55 2.37
C THR A 54 5.06 -2.47 0.91
N SER A 55 3.86 -1.97 0.65
CA SER A 55 3.36 -1.72 -0.71
C SER A 55 2.83 -0.29 -0.78
N ASP A 56 3.20 0.42 -1.84
CA ASP A 56 2.68 1.74 -2.14
C ASP A 56 1.60 1.63 -3.21
N ILE A 57 0.53 2.41 -3.05
CA ILE A 57 -0.46 2.63 -4.10
C ILE A 57 -0.11 3.98 -4.75
N GLU A 58 0.46 3.90 -5.95
CA GLU A 58 0.88 5.06 -6.73
C GLU A 58 -0.27 5.51 -7.63
N PHE A 59 -0.48 6.84 -7.73
CA PHE A 59 -1.48 7.43 -8.62
C PHE A 59 -0.83 8.36 -9.64
N MET A 60 -1.18 8.16 -10.91
CA MET A 60 -0.67 8.94 -12.04
C MET A 60 -1.48 10.24 -12.20
N PHE A 61 -0.96 11.32 -11.63
CA PHE A 61 -1.53 12.65 -11.79
C PHE A 61 -1.30 13.19 -13.22
N PRO A 62 -2.32 13.78 -13.88
CA PRO A 62 -2.22 14.22 -15.28
C PRO A 62 -1.41 15.50 -15.53
N LEU A 63 -0.68 16.05 -14.56
CA LEU A 63 0.15 17.26 -14.75
C LEU A 63 1.50 17.13 -14.04
N GLY A 64 2.56 17.56 -14.73
CA GLY A 64 3.96 17.28 -14.45
C GLY A 64 4.48 17.65 -13.07
N VAL A 65 5.56 16.95 -12.69
CA VAL A 65 6.53 17.27 -11.63
C VAL A 65 5.92 17.47 -10.22
N GLY A 66 5.87 16.40 -9.42
CA GLY A 66 5.69 16.51 -7.96
C GLY A 66 4.83 15.41 -7.34
N GLY A 67 5.32 14.17 -7.34
CA GLY A 67 4.60 13.03 -6.75
C GLY A 67 4.56 13.09 -5.23
N THR A 68 3.38 13.29 -4.66
CA THR A 68 3.13 13.09 -3.22
C THR A 68 3.03 11.59 -2.94
N ARG A 69 4.14 10.99 -2.52
CA ARG A 69 4.20 9.60 -2.03
C ARG A 69 3.46 9.49 -0.70
N ARG A 70 2.49 8.58 -0.60
CA ARG A 70 1.92 8.15 0.69
C ARG A 70 2.15 6.65 0.85
N SER A 71 3.13 6.32 1.68
CA SER A 71 3.47 4.95 2.05
C SER A 71 2.58 4.45 3.17
N CYS A 72 1.99 3.27 3.03
CA CYS A 72 1.28 2.59 4.10
C CYS A 72 2.25 1.59 4.77
N LYS A 73 2.60 1.81 6.04
CA LYS A 73 3.50 0.92 6.79
C LYS A 73 2.73 0.19 7.90
N PRO A 74 2.76 -1.14 7.98
CA PRO A 74 2.34 -1.83 9.18
C PRO A 74 3.48 -1.73 10.21
N ARG A 75 3.19 -1.17 11.38
CA ARG A 75 4.06 -1.22 12.55
C ARG A 75 3.66 -2.45 13.37
N GLY A 76 4.55 -3.44 13.44
CA GLY A 76 4.44 -4.52 14.42
C GLY A 76 4.77 -3.99 15.82
N LEU A 77 3.94 -4.37 16.78
CA LEU A 77 4.35 -4.58 18.17
C LEU A 77 4.54 -6.08 18.37
#